data_AF-A0A951LWB0-F1
#
_entry.id   AF-A0A951LWB0-F1
#
_cell.length_a   1.000
_cell.length_b   1.000
_cell.length_c   1.000
_cell.angle_alpha   90.00
_cell.angle_beta   90.00
_cell.angle_gamma   90.00
#
_symmetry.space_group_name_H-M   'P 1'
#
loop_
_entity.id
_entity.type
_entity.pdbx_description
1 polymer ?
#
loop_
_entity_poly.entity_id
_entity_poly.type
_entity_poly.pdbx_seq_one_letter_code
_entity_poly.pdbx_strand_id
1 'polypeptide(L)'
;MHPNSLFSEDLAPVPAERRSWNTWNYAALWISMSLCIPTYMLASSLIEGGMNWWQAILTIFLGNLVVLVPMILNGHAGAKYGIPFPVFARASFGTRGANIPAMLRAIVACGWFGIQTWIGGFALYQMFRVWFPSLDHLPQIFPAWFGLQTGPAISFVLFWLLNMYVVYLGVESIKKLLVFKAFFLPV
;
A
#
# COMPACT_ATOMS: atom_id res chain seq x y z
N MET A 1 11.09 31.59 22.93
CA MET A 1 10.27 31.34 21.73
C MET A 1 9.67 29.95 21.89
N HIS A 2 8.38 29.85 22.26
CA HIS A 2 7.73 28.55 22.35
C HIS A 2 7.67 27.94 20.95
N PRO A 3 8.20 26.72 20.71
CA PRO A 3 8.07 26.08 19.43
C PRO A 3 6.57 25.86 19.19
N ASN A 4 6.02 26.51 18.17
CA ASN A 4 4.62 26.35 17.78
C ASN A 4 4.34 24.85 17.59
N SER A 5 3.55 24.23 18.48
CA SER A 5 3.30 22.78 18.48
C SER A 5 2.58 22.24 17.23
N LEU A 6 2.32 23.11 16.25
CA LEU A 6 1.55 22.85 15.03
C LEU A 6 2.39 22.94 13.76
N PHE A 7 3.65 23.37 13.86
CA PHE A 7 4.60 23.48 12.76
C PHE A 7 5.66 22.39 12.88
N SER A 8 5.69 21.49 11.91
CA SER A 8 6.76 20.51 11.71
C SER A 8 7.28 20.69 10.29
N GLU A 9 8.59 20.56 10.10
CA GLU A 9 9.23 20.69 8.78
C GLU A 9 8.68 19.64 7.79
N ASP A 10 8.32 18.45 8.28
CA ASP A 10 7.63 17.40 7.51
C ASP A 10 6.18 17.75 7.13
N LEU A 11 5.58 18.71 7.83
CA LEU A 11 4.19 19.15 7.62
C LEU A 11 4.12 20.51 6.90
N ALA A 12 5.27 21.12 6.59
CA ALA A 12 5.33 22.40 5.91
C ALA A 12 4.85 22.27 4.46
N PRO A 13 4.14 23.29 3.92
CA PRO A 13 3.74 23.28 2.51
C PRO A 13 4.96 23.26 1.59
N VAL A 14 4.90 22.49 0.51
CA VAL A 14 6.00 22.45 -0.48
C VAL A 14 5.92 23.70 -1.39
N PRO A 15 6.95 24.57 -1.41
CA PRO A 15 7.00 25.74 -2.28
C PRO A 15 6.90 25.35 -3.75
N ALA A 16 6.29 26.20 -4.58
CA ALA A 16 6.11 25.93 -6.01
C ALA A 16 7.42 25.58 -6.73
N GLU A 17 8.52 26.25 -6.36
CA GLU A 17 9.87 26.02 -6.90
C GLU A 17 10.45 24.63 -6.62
N ARG A 18 9.98 23.95 -5.55
CA ARG A 18 10.43 22.60 -5.19
C ARG A 18 9.52 21.49 -5.75
N ARG A 19 8.49 21.85 -6.53
CA ARG A 19 7.57 20.88 -7.16
C ARG A 19 8.17 20.37 -8.48
N SER A 20 9.04 19.36 -8.38
CA SER A 20 9.75 18.76 -9.53
C SER A 20 8.97 17.69 -10.30
N TRP A 21 7.71 17.42 -9.91
CA TRP A 21 6.93 16.31 -10.47
C TRP A 21 6.14 16.74 -11.72
N ASN A 22 6.48 16.16 -12.87
CA ASN A 22 5.75 16.32 -14.12
C ASN A 22 4.60 15.29 -14.24
N THR A 23 3.65 15.50 -15.16
CA THR A 23 2.53 14.60 -15.47
C THR A 23 2.97 13.15 -15.70
N TRP A 24 4.11 12.94 -16.36
CA TRP A 24 4.68 11.61 -16.56
C TRP A 24 5.11 10.93 -15.26
N ASN A 25 5.64 11.69 -14.29
CA ASN A 25 5.99 11.13 -12.97
C ASN A 25 4.74 10.70 -12.22
N TYR A 26 3.65 11.47 -12.31
CA TYR A 26 2.37 11.07 -11.75
C TYR A 26 1.77 9.85 -12.44
N ALA A 27 1.79 9.79 -13.78
CA ALA A 27 1.31 8.63 -14.53
C ALA A 27 2.10 7.35 -14.19
N ALA A 28 3.43 7.43 -14.14
CA ALA A 28 4.28 6.32 -13.76
C ALA A 28 4.03 5.85 -12.31
N LEU A 29 3.85 6.79 -11.37
CA LEU A 29 3.48 6.49 -9.98
C LEU A 29 2.14 5.72 -9.94
N TRP A 30 1.14 6.21 -10.67
CA TRP A 30 -0.19 5.59 -10.71
C TRP A 30 -0.16 4.18 -11.29
N ILE A 31 0.49 3.99 -12.44
CA ILE A 31 0.66 2.65 -13.06
C ILE A 31 1.36 1.70 -12.09
N SER A 32 2.45 2.16 -11.44
CA SER A 32 3.18 1.35 -10.46
C SER A 32 2.37 1.01 -9.21
N MET A 33 1.39 1.83 -8.83
CA MET A 33 0.49 1.56 -7.69
C MET A 33 -0.66 0.64 -8.08
N SER A 34 -1.19 0.76 -9.29
CA SER A 34 -2.29 -0.08 -9.80
C SER A 34 -1.84 -1.51 -10.11
N LEU A 35 -0.59 -1.68 -10.55
CA LEU A 35 0.02 -3.00 -10.78
C LEU A 35 0.43 -3.62 -9.44
N CYS A 36 -0.50 -4.33 -8.82
CA CYS A 36 -0.26 -5.10 -7.62
C CYS A 36 -1.07 -6.40 -7.60
N ILE A 37 -0.59 -7.39 -6.85
CA ILE A 37 -1.20 -8.72 -6.74
C ILE A 37 -2.68 -8.65 -6.31
N PRO A 38 -3.09 -7.81 -5.34
CA PRO A 38 -4.49 -7.66 -4.98
C PRO A 38 -5.42 -7.29 -6.14
N THR A 39 -4.95 -6.47 -7.09
CA THR A 39 -5.75 -6.12 -8.28
C THR A 39 -6.05 -7.37 -9.12
N TYR A 40 -5.05 -8.24 -9.29
CA TYR A 40 -5.23 -9.50 -10.01
C TYR A 40 -6.13 -10.48 -9.25
N MET A 41 -5.98 -10.55 -7.91
CA MET A 41 -6.85 -11.37 -7.07
C MET A 41 -8.31 -10.91 -7.16
N LEU A 42 -8.55 -9.59 -7.17
CA LEU A 42 -9.88 -9.01 -7.31
C LEU A 42 -10.51 -9.40 -8.65
N ALA A 43 -9.76 -9.29 -9.75
CA ALA A 43 -10.22 -9.74 -11.07
C ALA A 43 -10.53 -11.24 -11.09
N SER A 44 -9.64 -12.06 -10.50
CA SER A 44 -9.84 -13.51 -10.39
C SER A 44 -11.11 -13.84 -9.59
N SER A 45 -11.35 -13.17 -8.47
CA SER A 45 -12.53 -13.42 -7.62
C SER A 45 -13.86 -13.06 -8.30
N LEU A 46 -13.87 -12.05 -9.16
CA LEU A 46 -15.07 -11.68 -9.94
C LEU A 46 -15.38 -12.75 -10.98
N ILE A 47 -14.34 -13.29 -11.61
CA ILE A 47 -14.49 -14.37 -12.59
C ILE A 47 -14.95 -15.66 -11.92
N GLU A 48 -14.34 -16.01 -10.77
CA GLU A 48 -14.77 -17.16 -9.95
C GLU A 48 -16.21 -17.02 -9.46
N GLY A 49 -16.66 -15.78 -9.17
CA GLY A 49 -18.04 -15.46 -8.84
C GLY A 49 -19.03 -15.58 -10.01
N GLY A 50 -18.58 -15.98 -11.20
CA GLY A 50 -19.42 -16.27 -12.36
C GLY A 50 -19.43 -15.20 -13.45
N MET A 51 -18.64 -14.13 -13.32
CA MET A 51 -18.51 -13.12 -14.38
C MET A 51 -17.57 -13.59 -15.49
N ASN A 52 -17.88 -13.26 -16.74
CA ASN A 52 -16.93 -13.46 -17.84
C ASN A 52 -15.74 -12.48 -17.70
N TRP A 53 -14.59 -12.80 -18.30
CA TRP A 53 -13.35 -12.00 -18.17
C TRP A 53 -13.55 -10.54 -18.57
N TRP A 54 -14.32 -10.27 -19.63
CA TRP A 54 -14.60 -8.91 -20.09
C TRP A 54 -15.56 -8.17 -19.16
N GLN A 55 -16.50 -8.87 -18.53
CA GLN A 55 -17.43 -8.29 -17.55
C GLN A 55 -16.67 -7.88 -16.30
N ALA A 56 -15.78 -8.74 -15.80
CA ALA A 56 -14.94 -8.43 -14.65
C ALA A 56 -14.09 -7.17 -14.91
N ILE A 57 -13.43 -7.08 -16.07
CA ILE A 57 -12.66 -5.89 -16.46
C ILE A 57 -13.55 -4.63 -16.49
N LEU A 58 -14.73 -4.71 -17.12
CA LEU A 58 -15.64 -3.58 -17.23
C LEU A 58 -16.15 -3.13 -15.85
N THR A 59 -16.50 -4.07 -14.97
CA THR A 59 -16.94 -3.77 -13.59
C THR A 59 -15.84 -3.10 -12.79
N ILE A 60 -14.60 -3.59 -12.88
CA ILE A 60 -13.44 -2.95 -12.22
C ILE A 60 -13.23 -1.55 -12.76
N PHE A 61 -13.28 -1.37 -14.08
CA PHE A 61 -13.11 -0.08 -14.72
C PHE A 61 -14.18 0.93 -14.25
N LEU A 62 -15.45 0.52 -14.25
CA LEU A 62 -16.55 1.36 -13.78
C LEU A 62 -16.41 1.71 -12.29
N GLY A 63 -16.02 0.74 -11.44
CA GLY A 63 -15.76 0.99 -10.03
C GLY A 63 -14.67 2.02 -9.80
N ASN A 64 -13.56 1.91 -10.54
CA ASN A 64 -12.45 2.88 -10.47
C ASN A 64 -12.89 4.26 -10.98
N LEU A 65 -13.72 4.33 -12.02
CA LEU A 65 -14.24 5.59 -12.57
C LEU A 65 -15.15 6.32 -11.58
N VAL A 66 -15.98 5.58 -10.83
CA VAL A 66 -16.81 6.16 -9.76
C VAL A 66 -15.93 6.69 -8.62
N VAL A 67 -14.91 5.95 -8.21
CA VAL A 67 -13.98 6.36 -7.14
C VAL A 67 -13.07 7.51 -7.57
N LEU A 68 -12.79 7.64 -8.88
CA LEU A 68 -11.96 8.71 -9.43
C LEU A 68 -12.52 10.11 -9.12
N VAL A 69 -13.85 10.28 -9.15
CA VAL A 69 -14.50 11.57 -8.91
C VAL A 69 -14.18 12.15 -7.53
N PRO A 70 -14.50 11.48 -6.40
CA PRO A 70 -14.14 11.99 -5.08
C PRO A 70 -12.62 12.08 -4.88
N MET A 71 -11.85 11.20 -5.53
CA MET A 71 -10.39 11.21 -5.44
C MET A 71 -9.78 12.49 -6.03
N ILE A 72 -10.24 12.93 -7.22
CA ILE A 72 -9.81 14.18 -7.83
C ILE A 72 -10.21 15.39 -6.98
N LEU A 73 -11.45 15.39 -6.45
CA LEU A 73 -11.94 16.47 -5.59
C LEU A 73 -11.09 16.62 -4.32
N ASN A 74 -10.73 15.51 -3.67
CA ASN A 74 -9.83 15.52 -2.50
C ASN A 74 -8.40 15.90 -2.88
N GLY A 75 -7.90 15.45 -4.04
CA GLY A 75 -6.56 15.73 -4.52
C GLY A 75 -6.32 17.19 -4.90
N HIS A 76 -7.37 17.92 -5.29
CA HIS A 76 -7.26 19.32 -5.74
C HIS A 76 -6.66 20.25 -4.67
N ALA A 77 -7.08 20.11 -3.41
CA ALA A 77 -6.57 20.93 -2.32
C ALA A 77 -5.08 20.70 -2.05
N GLY A 78 -4.65 19.43 -2.09
CA GLY A 78 -3.24 19.07 -1.97
C GLY A 78 -2.38 19.59 -3.13
N ALA A 79 -2.88 19.49 -4.37
CA ALA A 79 -2.17 19.94 -5.56
C ALA A 79 -2.06 21.47 -5.64
N LYS A 80 -3.13 22.21 -5.30
CA LYS A 80 -3.15 23.67 -5.34
C LYS A 80 -2.26 24.27 -4.25
N TYR A 81 -2.48 23.86 -3.00
CA TYR A 81 -1.84 24.48 -1.83
C TYR A 81 -0.55 23.80 -1.39
N GLY A 82 -0.22 22.61 -1.92
CA GLY A 82 0.98 21.87 -1.54
C GLY A 82 0.97 21.42 -0.08
N ILE A 83 -0.21 21.34 0.54
CA ILE A 83 -0.39 21.00 1.95
C ILE A 83 -0.59 19.49 2.13
N PRO A 84 -0.01 18.88 3.17
CA PRO A 84 -0.22 17.47 3.46
C PRO A 84 -1.63 17.22 4.03
N PHE A 85 -2.14 16.00 3.85
CA PHE A 85 -3.50 15.62 4.26
C PHE A 85 -3.84 15.97 5.72
N PRO A 86 -2.97 15.73 6.73
CA PRO A 86 -3.25 16.12 8.10
C PRO A 86 -3.39 17.63 8.31
N VAL A 87 -2.78 18.46 7.47
CA VAL A 87 -2.96 19.92 7.50
C VAL A 87 -4.29 20.30 6.87
N PHE A 88 -4.65 19.68 5.75
CA PHE A 88 -5.96 19.88 5.11
C PHE A 88 -7.11 19.49 6.05
N ALA A 89 -6.99 18.37 6.76
CA ALA A 89 -8.00 17.92 7.72
C ALA A 89 -8.22 18.89 8.89
N ARG A 90 -7.24 19.75 9.24
CA ARG A 90 -7.42 20.78 10.27
C ARG A 90 -8.42 21.85 9.87
N ALA A 91 -8.59 22.11 8.57
CA ALA A 91 -9.56 23.09 8.09
C ALA A 91 -11.01 22.66 8.39
N SER A 92 -11.29 21.35 8.39
CA SER A 92 -12.63 20.80 8.63
C SER A 92 -12.86 20.38 10.10
N PHE A 93 -11.86 19.79 10.76
CA PHE A 93 -12.02 19.20 12.09
C PHE A 93 -11.28 19.95 13.21
N GLY A 94 -10.60 21.07 12.88
CA GLY A 94 -9.75 21.80 13.82
C GLY A 94 -8.43 21.08 14.11
N THR A 95 -7.57 21.73 14.91
CA THR A 95 -6.20 21.27 15.17
C THR A 95 -6.12 19.97 15.97
N ARG A 96 -7.01 19.76 16.94
CA ARG A 96 -7.10 18.52 17.72
C ARG A 96 -7.97 17.46 17.03
N GLY A 97 -9.05 17.87 16.35
CA GLY A 97 -9.97 16.93 15.70
C GLY A 97 -9.40 16.29 14.44
N ALA A 98 -8.44 16.94 13.76
CA ALA A 98 -7.74 16.37 12.61
C ALA A 98 -6.95 15.07 12.91
N ASN A 99 -6.64 14.81 14.18
CA ASN A 99 -5.95 13.58 14.59
C ASN A 99 -6.84 12.34 14.38
N ILE A 100 -8.16 12.46 14.52
CA ILE A 100 -9.09 11.33 14.33
C ILE A 100 -9.03 10.79 12.90
N PRO A 101 -9.27 11.59 11.84
CA PRO A 101 -9.18 11.10 10.45
C PRO A 101 -7.74 10.68 10.08
N ALA A 102 -6.72 11.32 10.65
CA ALA A 102 -5.33 10.90 10.44
C ALA A 102 -5.06 9.50 11.00
N MET A 103 -5.54 9.21 12.23
CA MET A 103 -5.42 7.89 12.86
C MET A 103 -6.24 6.82 12.13
N LEU A 104 -7.48 7.13 11.73
CA LEU A 104 -8.30 6.20 10.94
C LEU A 104 -7.60 5.82 9.64
N ARG A 105 -7.02 6.80 8.94
CA ARG A 105 -6.22 6.55 7.74
C ARG A 105 -4.98 5.69 8.03
N ALA A 106 -4.31 5.92 9.16
CA ALA A 106 -3.17 5.11 9.57
C ALA A 106 -3.58 3.65 9.84
N ILE A 107 -4.71 3.41 10.50
CA ILE A 107 -5.23 2.05 10.75
C ILE A 107 -5.51 1.32 9.43
N VAL A 108 -6.17 1.99 8.48
CA VAL A 108 -6.44 1.42 7.15
C VAL A 108 -5.13 1.10 6.42
N ALA A 109 -4.12 1.98 6.51
CA ALA A 109 -2.80 1.74 5.94
C ALA A 109 -2.11 0.51 6.58
N CYS A 110 -2.21 0.34 7.89
CA CYS A 110 -1.72 -0.86 8.58
C CYS A 110 -2.43 -2.14 8.12
N GLY A 111 -3.76 -2.08 7.92
CA GLY A 111 -4.52 -3.21 7.37
C GLY A 111 -4.05 -3.60 5.97
N TRP A 112 -3.86 -2.62 5.09
CA TRP A 112 -3.30 -2.84 3.75
C TRP A 112 -1.89 -3.38 3.78
N PHE A 113 -1.04 -2.87 4.67
CA PHE A 113 0.31 -3.40 4.87
C PHE A 113 0.29 -4.88 5.30
N GLY A 114 -0.63 -5.26 6.19
CA GLY A 114 -0.84 -6.66 6.60
C GLY A 114 -1.19 -7.57 5.44
N ILE A 115 -2.17 -7.18 4.59
CA ILE A 115 -2.59 -7.95 3.42
C ILE A 115 -1.42 -8.12 2.43
N GLN A 116 -0.68 -7.05 2.13
CA GLN A 116 0.44 -7.12 1.19
C GLN A 116 1.59 -7.98 1.74
N THR A 117 1.85 -7.90 3.05
CA THR A 117 2.84 -8.75 3.71
C THR A 117 2.42 -10.22 3.70
N TRP A 118 1.13 -10.49 3.88
CA TRP A 118 0.57 -11.85 3.78
C TRP A 118 0.77 -12.44 2.39
N ILE A 119 0.38 -11.71 1.35
CA ILE A 119 0.55 -12.16 -0.04
C ILE A 119 2.03 -12.38 -0.38
N GLY A 120 2.91 -11.47 0.02
CA GLY A 120 4.36 -11.62 -0.20
C GLY A 120 4.96 -12.80 0.56
N GLY A 121 4.55 -13.01 1.81
CA GLY A 121 4.93 -14.17 2.62
C GLY A 121 4.44 -15.49 2.03
N PHE A 122 3.23 -15.51 1.48
CA PHE A 122 2.68 -16.68 0.79
C PHE A 122 3.43 -16.99 -0.51
N ALA A 123 3.82 -15.97 -1.28
CA ALA A 123 4.66 -16.16 -2.46
C ALA A 123 6.03 -16.76 -2.10
N LEU A 124 6.67 -16.25 -1.03
CA LEU A 124 7.91 -16.82 -0.49
C LEU A 124 7.73 -18.28 -0.04
N TYR A 125 6.62 -18.59 0.63
CA TYR A 125 6.31 -19.96 1.03
C TYR A 125 6.25 -20.90 -0.19
N GLN A 126 5.56 -20.50 -1.27
CA GLN A 126 5.48 -21.31 -2.49
C GLN A 126 6.86 -21.51 -3.13
N MET A 127 7.74 -20.50 -3.11
CA MET A 127 9.12 -20.64 -3.59
C MET A 127 9.92 -21.64 -2.74
N PHE A 128 9.85 -21.52 -1.41
CA PHE A 128 10.54 -22.45 -0.50
C PHE A 128 10.01 -23.87 -0.62
N ARG A 129 8.71 -24.05 -0.83
CA ARG A 129 8.08 -25.35 -1.04
C ARG A 129 8.65 -26.08 -2.26
N VAL A 130 8.94 -25.37 -3.35
CA VAL A 130 9.53 -25.97 -4.56
C VAL A 130 10.97 -26.43 -4.32
N TRP A 131 11.75 -25.69 -3.53
CA TRP A 131 13.17 -26.02 -3.26
C TRP A 131 13.34 -27.04 -2.13
N PHE A 132 12.45 -26.99 -1.14
CA PHE A 132 12.48 -27.84 0.04
C PHE A 132 11.08 -28.43 0.29
N PRO A 133 10.73 -29.55 -0.38
CA PRO A 133 9.44 -30.21 -0.24
C PRO A 133 9.11 -30.64 1.21
N SER A 134 10.14 -30.80 2.05
CA SER A 134 10.01 -31.13 3.47
C SER A 134 9.28 -30.06 4.30
N LEU A 135 9.10 -28.83 3.79
CA LEU A 135 8.32 -27.79 4.49
C LEU A 135 6.81 -28.10 4.56
N ASP A 136 6.26 -28.94 3.67
CA ASP A 136 4.85 -29.34 3.73
C ASP A 136 4.57 -30.29 4.92
N HIS A 137 5.60 -30.93 5.49
CA HIS A 137 5.45 -31.86 6.61
C HIS A 137 5.63 -31.21 7.99
N LEU A 138 5.72 -29.88 8.06
CA LEU A 138 5.83 -29.19 9.34
C LEU A 138 4.58 -29.44 10.20
N PRO A 139 4.74 -29.82 11.48
CA PRO A 139 3.60 -30.03 12.37
C PRO A 139 2.80 -28.73 12.51
N GLN A 140 1.48 -28.84 12.50
CA GLN A 140 0.60 -27.69 12.71
C GLN A 140 0.75 -27.21 14.16
N ILE A 141 1.40 -26.06 14.34
CA ILE A 141 1.54 -25.38 15.64
C ILE A 141 0.24 -24.64 16.00
N PHE A 142 -0.51 -24.19 14.99
CA PHE A 142 -1.78 -23.49 15.21
C PHE A 142 -2.95 -24.49 15.30
N PRO A 143 -3.93 -24.23 16.19
CA PRO A 143 -5.14 -25.04 16.26
C PRO A 143 -5.88 -25.08 14.92
N ALA A 144 -6.52 -26.22 14.60
CA ALA A 144 -7.27 -26.39 13.34
C ALA A 144 -8.37 -25.34 13.13
N TRP A 145 -8.96 -24.81 14.22
CA TRP A 145 -9.98 -23.74 14.15
C TRP A 145 -9.42 -22.39 13.68
N PHE A 146 -8.10 -22.19 13.77
CA PHE A 146 -7.44 -20.96 13.33
C PHE A 146 -7.17 -20.95 11.82
N GLY A 147 -7.29 -22.10 11.14
CA GLY A 147 -7.15 -22.23 9.69
C GLY A 147 -5.76 -21.89 9.13
N LEU A 148 -4.77 -21.60 9.99
CA LEU A 148 -3.45 -21.13 9.59
C LEU A 148 -2.43 -22.28 9.60
N GLN A 149 -1.89 -22.61 8.42
CA GLN A 149 -0.79 -23.55 8.33
C GLN A 149 0.52 -22.93 8.83
N THR A 150 1.36 -23.76 9.47
CA THR A 150 2.62 -23.30 10.09
C THR A 150 3.65 -22.81 9.07
N GLY A 151 3.77 -23.47 7.91
CA GLY A 151 4.68 -23.06 6.84
C GLY A 151 4.43 -21.63 6.30
N PRO A 152 3.19 -21.31 5.86
CA PRO A 152 2.82 -19.95 5.47
C PRO A 152 2.99 -18.92 6.58
N ALA A 153 2.69 -19.27 7.84
CA ALA A 153 2.84 -18.37 8.97
C ALA A 153 4.31 -17.99 9.24
N ILE A 154 5.23 -18.95 9.17
CA ILE A 154 6.68 -18.69 9.31
C ILE A 154 7.17 -17.78 8.17
N SER A 155 6.77 -18.09 6.94
CA SER A 155 7.16 -17.31 5.76
C SER A 155 6.61 -15.89 5.82
N PHE A 156 5.40 -15.70 6.35
CA PHE A 156 4.83 -14.40 6.65
C PHE A 156 5.66 -13.62 7.67
N VAL A 157 6.03 -14.22 8.80
CA VAL A 157 6.86 -13.56 9.83
C VAL A 157 8.24 -13.21 9.27
N LEU A 158 8.87 -14.09 8.51
CA LEU A 158 10.14 -13.82 7.84
C LEU A 158 10.04 -12.64 6.87
N PHE A 159 9.00 -12.61 6.04
CA PHE A 159 8.78 -11.52 5.10
C PHE A 159 8.44 -10.21 5.82
N TRP A 160 7.68 -10.27 6.91
CA TRP A 160 7.39 -9.12 7.76
C TRP A 160 8.67 -8.56 8.39
N LEU A 161 9.53 -9.40 8.94
CA LEU A 161 10.83 -9.01 9.51
C LEU A 161 11.73 -8.36 8.45
N LEU A 162 11.74 -8.90 7.23
CA LEU A 162 12.46 -8.31 6.11
C LEU A 162 11.94 -6.89 5.80
N ASN A 163 10.62 -6.70 5.77
CA ASN A 163 10.02 -5.38 5.58
C ASN A 163 10.39 -4.42 6.72
N MET A 164 10.35 -4.87 7.99
CA MET A 164 10.77 -4.05 9.13
C MET A 164 12.26 -3.68 9.08
N TYR A 165 13.12 -4.62 8.65
CA TYR A 165 14.54 -4.36 8.46
C TYR A 165 14.79 -3.30 7.38
N VAL A 166 14.08 -3.39 6.25
CA VAL A 166 14.14 -2.37 5.19
C VAL A 166 13.67 -1.01 5.70
N VAL A 167 12.61 -0.96 6.51
CA VAL A 167 12.13 0.29 7.12
C VAL A 167 13.16 0.87 8.10
N TYR A 168 13.83 0.02 8.88
CA TYR A 168 14.89 0.43 9.82
C TYR A 168 16.09 1.07 9.11
N LEU A 169 16.45 0.58 7.92
CA LEU A 169 17.53 1.15 7.09
C LEU A 169 17.18 2.51 6.45
N GLY A 170 15.99 3.06 6.72
CA GLY A 170 15.59 4.41 6.35
C GLY A 170 15.13 4.60 4.90
N VAL A 171 14.65 5.81 4.62
CA VAL A 171 13.96 6.18 3.37
C VAL A 171 14.84 6.02 2.12
N GLU A 172 16.16 6.15 2.26
CA GLU A 172 17.10 5.96 1.14
C GLU A 172 17.19 4.50 0.67
N SER A 173 16.98 3.52 1.55
CA SER A 173 16.91 2.11 1.17
C SER A 173 15.64 1.82 0.36
N ILE A 174 14.53 2.47 0.72
CA ILE A 174 13.25 2.37 0.01
C ILE A 174 13.37 2.96 -1.40
N LYS A 175 14.05 4.11 -1.57
CA LYS A 175 14.30 4.70 -2.89
C LYS A 175 15.11 3.77 -3.80
N LYS A 176 16.17 3.13 -3.28
CA LYS A 176 16.98 2.17 -4.05
C LYS A 176 16.16 0.95 -4.48
N LEU A 177 15.32 0.42 -3.59
CA LEU A 177 14.40 -0.68 -3.90
C LEU A 177 13.35 -0.29 -4.94
N LEU A 178 12.83 0.94 -4.90
CA LEU A 178 11.88 1.46 -5.90
C LEU A 178 12.51 1.57 -7.30
N VAL A 179 13.74 2.07 -7.40
CA VAL A 179 14.46 2.15 -8.67
C VAL A 179 14.75 0.75 -9.22
N PHE A 180 15.13 -0.19 -8.35
CA PHE A 180 15.33 -1.59 -8.72
C PHE A 180 14.03 -2.25 -9.21
N LYS A 181 12.92 -2.05 -8.49
CA LYS A 181 11.58 -2.54 -8.88
C LYS A 181 11.15 -1.97 -10.24
N ALA A 182 11.36 -0.67 -10.49
CA ALA A 182 10.97 -0.02 -11.73
C ALA A 182 11.68 -0.60 -12.97
N PHE A 183 12.90 -1.11 -12.82
CA PHE A 183 13.64 -1.76 -13.90
C PHE A 183 13.13 -3.18 -14.20
N PHE A 184 12.70 -3.92 -13.17
CA PHE A 184 12.27 -5.32 -13.30
C PHE A 184 10.78 -5.51 -13.62
N LEU A 185 9.91 -4.55 -13.27
CA LEU A 185 8.46 -4.68 -13.48
C LEU A 185 7.96 -4.73 -14.92
N PRO A 186 8.63 -4.14 -15.94
CA PRO A 186 8.18 -4.24 -17.34
C PRO A 186 8.64 -5.52 -18.07
N VAL A 187 9.25 -6.49 -17.37
CA VAL A 187 9.61 -7.82 -17.89
C VAL A 187 8.83 -8.90 -17.15
#